data_AF-A0A955YC15-F1
#
_entry.id   AF-A0A955YC15-F1
#
_cell.length_a   1.000
_cell.length_b   1.000
_cell.length_c   1.000
_cell.angle_alpha   90.00
_cell.angle_beta   90.00
_cell.angle_gamma   90.00
#
_symmetry.space_group_name_H-M   'P 1'
#
loop_
_entity.id
_entity.type
_entity.pdbx_description
1 polymer ?
#
loop_
_entity_poly.entity_id
_entity_poly.type
_entity_poly.pdbx_seq_one_letter_code
_entity_poly.pdbx_strand_id
1 'polypeptide(L)'
;WGPGRPGWHIECSAMAQATLGTQVDIHGGGLDLVFPHHENEIAQSECAHGGELYARYWMHNGLLTMASGAKMGKSEGNAFGIKEVLQVFPAEALRIYYLQVHYRSPLPWNVDALPDAQVLDTAAHLPDWLEARR
;
A
#
# COMPACT_ATOMS: atom_id res chain seq x y z
N TRP A 1 -22.70 5.97 -23.31
CA TRP A 1 -21.61 6.57 -24.11
C TRP A 1 -20.92 5.57 -25.05
N GLY A 2 -21.66 4.64 -25.70
CA GLY A 2 -21.02 3.60 -26.54
C GLY A 2 -20.11 2.64 -25.76
N PRO A 3 -19.36 1.75 -26.44
CA PRO A 3 -18.40 0.84 -25.81
C PRO A 3 -17.26 1.57 -25.09
N GLY A 4 -16.88 1.11 -23.89
CA GLY A 4 -15.84 1.71 -23.05
C GLY A 4 -15.46 0.87 -21.84
N ARG A 5 -14.71 1.47 -20.90
CA ARG A 5 -14.31 0.85 -19.62
C ARG A 5 -14.46 1.85 -18.47
N PRO A 6 -14.65 1.40 -17.23
CA PRO A 6 -14.72 2.30 -16.09
C PRO A 6 -13.40 3.05 -15.88
N GLY A 7 -13.51 4.21 -15.22
CA GLY A 7 -12.35 4.91 -14.66
C GLY A 7 -12.00 4.33 -13.30
N TRP A 8 -10.72 4.39 -12.93
CA TRP A 8 -10.20 3.77 -11.71
C TRP A 8 -11.03 4.10 -10.44
N HIS A 9 -11.41 5.37 -10.26
CA HIS A 9 -12.14 5.81 -9.06
C HIS A 9 -13.57 5.27 -8.96
N ILE A 10 -14.30 5.21 -10.09
CA ILE A 10 -15.72 4.79 -10.07
C ILE A 10 -15.90 3.31 -9.78
N GLU A 11 -14.86 2.52 -10.02
CA GLU A 11 -14.85 1.09 -9.69
C GLU A 11 -15.01 0.89 -8.18
N CYS A 12 -14.21 1.58 -7.36
CA CYS A 12 -14.26 1.48 -5.90
C CYS A 12 -15.60 1.96 -5.32
N SER A 13 -16.06 3.14 -5.71
CA SER A 13 -17.35 3.70 -5.28
C SER A 13 -18.51 2.74 -5.56
N ALA A 14 -18.58 2.20 -6.80
CA ALA A 14 -19.65 1.29 -7.19
C ALA A 14 -19.60 -0.06 -6.46
N MET A 15 -18.39 -0.63 -6.27
CA MET A 15 -18.22 -1.91 -5.57
C MET A 15 -18.52 -1.80 -4.08
N ALA A 16 -18.05 -0.72 -3.43
CA ALA A 16 -18.32 -0.46 -2.02
C ALA A 16 -19.83 -0.32 -1.78
N GLN A 17 -20.51 0.48 -2.61
CA GLN A 17 -21.96 0.63 -2.55
C GLN A 17 -22.69 -0.71 -2.70
N ALA A 18 -22.32 -1.50 -3.71
CA ALA A 18 -22.98 -2.76 -4.00
C ALA A 18 -22.82 -3.81 -2.88
N THR A 19 -21.74 -3.74 -2.11
CA THR A 19 -21.37 -4.77 -1.12
C THR A 19 -21.70 -4.35 0.31
N LEU A 20 -21.48 -3.08 0.65
CA LEU A 20 -21.53 -2.56 2.02
C LEU A 20 -22.64 -1.53 2.23
N GLY A 21 -23.27 -1.04 1.15
CA GLY A 21 -24.28 0.02 1.18
C GLY A 21 -23.68 1.40 0.89
N THR A 22 -24.52 2.43 0.92
CA THR A 22 -24.15 3.81 0.56
C THR A 22 -23.20 4.47 1.55
N GLN A 23 -23.05 3.90 2.75
CA GLN A 23 -22.15 4.35 3.79
C GLN A 23 -21.37 3.17 4.38
N VAL A 24 -20.07 3.38 4.61
CA VAL A 24 -19.19 2.41 5.27
C VAL A 24 -18.65 2.97 6.58
N ASP A 25 -18.33 2.09 7.53
CA ASP A 25 -17.74 2.52 8.80
C ASP A 25 -16.28 2.94 8.64
N ILE A 26 -15.48 2.10 7.96
CA ILE A 26 -14.04 2.30 7.77
C ILE A 26 -13.70 2.10 6.30
N HIS A 27 -13.08 3.09 5.67
CA HIS A 27 -12.48 3.00 4.35
C HIS A 27 -10.97 3.24 4.46
N GLY A 28 -10.14 2.44 3.79
CA GLY A 28 -8.68 2.55 3.94
C GLY A 28 -7.88 2.21 2.71
N GLY A 29 -6.60 2.60 2.74
CA GLY A 29 -5.65 2.40 1.65
C GLY A 29 -4.28 2.98 1.96
N GLY A 30 -3.38 3.00 0.97
CA GLY A 30 -2.11 3.71 1.10
C GLY A 30 -2.30 5.22 1.23
N LEU A 31 -1.35 5.91 1.86
CA LEU A 31 -1.34 7.37 1.95
C LEU A 31 -1.43 8.06 0.58
N ASP A 32 -0.87 7.44 -0.46
CA ASP A 32 -0.93 7.89 -1.84
C ASP A 32 -2.34 7.84 -2.47
N LEU A 33 -3.27 7.11 -1.86
CA LEU A 33 -4.65 7.04 -2.32
C LEU A 33 -5.53 8.17 -1.76
N VAL A 34 -5.08 8.91 -0.74
CA VAL A 34 -5.83 10.07 -0.21
C VAL A 34 -6.25 10.99 -1.36
N PHE A 35 -5.29 11.36 -2.21
CA PHE A 35 -5.54 12.20 -3.38
C PHE A 35 -4.81 11.65 -4.61
N PRO A 36 -5.48 11.56 -5.78
CA PRO A 36 -6.87 11.96 -6.03
C PRO A 36 -7.89 10.84 -5.75
N HIS A 37 -7.46 9.64 -5.37
CA HIS A 37 -8.31 8.46 -5.46
C HIS A 37 -9.51 8.50 -4.51
N HIS A 38 -9.27 8.53 -3.20
CA HIS A 38 -10.33 8.57 -2.20
C HIS A 38 -11.14 9.87 -2.24
N GLU A 39 -10.52 11.01 -2.54
CA GLU A 39 -11.24 12.27 -2.73
C GLU A 39 -12.28 12.17 -3.86
N ASN A 40 -11.92 11.48 -4.95
CA ASN A 40 -12.85 11.22 -6.05
C ASN A 40 -13.92 10.19 -5.69
N GLU A 41 -13.62 9.19 -4.85
CA GLU A 41 -14.63 8.26 -4.34
C GLU A 41 -15.67 8.95 -3.45
N ILE A 42 -15.21 9.83 -2.56
CA ILE A 42 -16.08 10.70 -1.74
C ILE A 42 -16.98 11.50 -2.68
N ALA A 43 -16.39 12.24 -3.63
CA ALA A 43 -17.16 13.07 -4.54
C ALA A 43 -18.21 12.26 -5.33
N GLN A 44 -17.85 11.08 -5.84
CA GLN A 44 -18.77 10.22 -6.59
C GLN A 44 -19.91 9.67 -5.73
N SER A 45 -19.57 9.12 -4.56
CA SER A 45 -20.52 8.43 -3.68
C SER A 45 -21.47 9.43 -3.03
N GLU A 46 -20.95 10.53 -2.48
CA GLU A 46 -21.78 11.52 -1.79
C GLU A 46 -22.68 12.28 -2.79
N CYS A 47 -22.17 12.66 -3.97
CA CYS A 47 -23.00 13.32 -4.98
C CYS A 47 -24.11 12.40 -5.53
N ALA A 48 -23.84 11.10 -5.66
CA ALA A 48 -24.83 10.12 -6.13
C ALA A 48 -25.90 9.80 -5.08
N HIS A 49 -25.62 10.07 -3.79
CA HIS A 49 -26.45 9.66 -2.67
C HIS A 49 -26.94 10.84 -1.83
N GLY A 50 -27.22 11.98 -2.47
CA GLY A 50 -27.88 13.13 -1.82
C GLY A 50 -27.04 13.81 -0.74
N GLY A 51 -25.72 13.65 -0.77
CA GLY A 51 -24.80 14.19 0.23
C GLY A 51 -24.69 13.34 1.50
N GLU A 52 -25.19 12.11 1.50
CA GLU A 52 -24.93 11.17 2.59
C GLU A 52 -23.42 10.88 2.70
N LEU A 53 -22.91 10.88 3.94
CA LEU A 53 -21.50 10.63 4.23
C LEU A 53 -21.09 9.23 3.73
N TYR A 54 -20.05 9.17 2.88
CA TYR A 54 -19.58 7.91 2.31
C TYR A 54 -18.88 7.01 3.33
N ALA A 55 -17.94 7.54 4.12
CA ALA A 55 -17.20 6.78 5.13
C ALA A 55 -17.04 7.56 6.44
N ARG A 56 -17.25 6.90 7.58
CA ARG A 56 -17.11 7.53 8.91
C ARG A 56 -15.66 7.73 9.33
N TYR A 57 -14.81 6.75 9.03
CA TYR A 57 -13.40 6.76 9.36
C TYR A 57 -12.55 6.41 8.14
N TRP A 58 -11.52 7.20 7.93
CA TRP A 58 -10.53 6.97 6.89
C TRP A 58 -9.21 6.52 7.51
N MET A 59 -8.67 5.40 7.02
CA MET A 59 -7.43 4.83 7.54
C MET A 59 -6.38 4.70 6.44
N HIS A 60 -5.32 5.49 6.54
CA HIS A 60 -4.22 5.47 5.58
C HIS A 60 -2.91 4.99 6.20
N ASN A 61 -2.29 3.98 5.60
CA ASN A 61 -0.97 3.53 6.02
C ASN A 61 0.14 4.41 5.44
N GLY A 62 1.21 4.60 6.22
CA GLY A 62 2.41 5.28 5.80
C GLY A 62 3.10 4.58 4.63
N LEU A 63 3.95 5.32 3.93
CA LEU A 63 4.66 4.82 2.76
C LEU A 63 5.89 4.00 3.17
N LEU A 64 6.15 2.93 2.42
CA LEU A 64 7.46 2.29 2.39
C LEU A 64 8.39 3.19 1.55
N THR A 65 9.52 3.59 2.12
CA THR A 65 10.52 4.41 1.44
C THR A 65 11.82 3.64 1.27
N MET A 66 12.72 4.14 0.45
CA MET A 66 14.12 3.71 0.49
C MET A 66 14.75 4.10 1.84
N ALA A 67 15.85 3.47 2.23
CA ALA A 67 16.63 3.84 3.42
C ALA A 67 17.05 5.33 3.41
N SER A 68 17.30 5.89 2.22
CA SER A 68 17.61 7.31 2.01
C SER A 68 16.42 8.26 2.27
N GLY A 69 15.22 7.73 2.51
CA GLY A 69 13.97 8.49 2.60
C GLY A 69 13.31 8.78 1.24
N ALA A 70 13.94 8.38 0.13
CA ALA A 70 13.35 8.54 -1.20
C ALA A 70 12.08 7.68 -1.35
N LYS A 71 11.10 8.19 -2.10
CA LYS A 71 9.89 7.43 -2.45
C LYS A 71 10.26 6.14 -3.18
N MET A 72 9.62 5.04 -2.79
CA MET A 72 9.69 3.79 -3.53
C MET A 72 8.66 3.78 -4.67
N GLY A 73 9.08 3.41 -5.87
CA GLY A 73 8.18 3.31 -7.00
C GLY A 73 8.81 2.65 -8.23
N LYS A 74 7.94 2.11 -9.08
CA LYS A 74 8.36 1.43 -10.32
C LYS A 74 8.98 2.39 -11.32
N SER A 75 8.42 3.60 -11.43
CA SER A 75 8.93 4.68 -12.30
C SER A 75 10.34 5.13 -11.92
N GLU A 76 10.67 5.05 -10.64
CA GLU A 76 11.94 5.42 -10.05
C GLU A 76 12.98 4.30 -10.18
N GLY A 77 12.56 3.11 -10.64
CA GLY A 77 13.44 1.95 -10.82
C GLY A 77 13.98 1.36 -9.51
N ASN A 78 13.43 1.76 -8.35
CA ASN A 78 13.92 1.37 -7.03
C ASN A 78 12.97 0.41 -6.28
N ALA A 79 11.77 0.16 -6.79
CA ALA A 79 10.85 -0.82 -6.25
C ALA A 79 11.28 -2.27 -6.56
N PHE A 80 10.84 -3.20 -5.71
CA PHE A 80 11.04 -4.64 -5.87
C PHE A 80 9.72 -5.39 -5.60
N GLY A 81 9.60 -6.58 -6.16
CA GLY A 81 8.42 -7.42 -5.99
C GLY A 81 8.47 -8.21 -4.69
N ILE A 82 7.34 -8.35 -3.99
CA ILE A 82 7.26 -9.17 -2.78
C ILE A 82 7.71 -10.62 -2.99
N LYS A 83 7.50 -11.17 -4.20
CA LYS A 83 7.96 -12.53 -4.53
C LYS A 83 9.48 -12.67 -4.51
N GLU A 84 10.21 -11.65 -4.93
CA GLU A 84 11.68 -11.64 -4.95
C GLU A 84 12.21 -11.54 -3.52
N VAL A 85 11.60 -10.67 -2.71
CA VAL A 85 11.96 -10.52 -1.29
C VAL A 85 11.75 -11.82 -0.51
N LEU A 86 10.65 -12.54 -0.79
CA LEU A 86 10.32 -13.82 -0.14
C LEU A 86 11.26 -14.98 -0.52
N GLN A 87 12.11 -14.82 -1.54
CA GLN A 87 13.17 -15.79 -1.84
C GLN A 87 14.38 -15.63 -0.90
N VAL A 88 14.52 -14.46 -0.25
CA VAL A 88 15.66 -14.12 0.60
C VAL A 88 15.25 -14.16 2.08
N PHE A 89 14.08 -13.62 2.42
CA PHE A 89 13.59 -13.53 3.79
C PHE A 89 12.31 -14.33 3.99
N PRO A 90 12.15 -15.01 5.14
CA PRO A 90 10.88 -15.64 5.49
C PRO A 90 9.79 -14.57 5.72
N ALA A 91 8.55 -14.91 5.38
CA ALA A 91 7.42 -13.98 5.45
C ALA A 91 7.18 -13.44 6.87
N GLU A 92 7.49 -14.23 7.88
CA GLU A 92 7.38 -13.90 9.30
C GLU A 92 8.30 -12.74 9.67
N ALA A 93 9.52 -12.71 9.14
CA ALA A 93 10.49 -11.62 9.36
C ALA A 93 9.95 -10.30 8.81
N LEU A 94 9.44 -10.34 7.57
CA LEU A 94 8.84 -9.18 6.91
C LEU A 94 7.63 -8.67 7.70
N ARG A 95 6.76 -9.56 8.19
CA ARG A 95 5.60 -9.17 9.01
C ARG A 95 6.03 -8.46 10.29
N ILE A 96 6.99 -9.00 11.03
CA ILE A 96 7.49 -8.36 12.26
C ILE A 96 8.08 -6.99 11.91
N TYR A 97 8.88 -6.89 10.84
CA TYR A 97 9.44 -5.64 10.37
C TYR A 97 8.38 -4.56 10.08
N TYR A 98 7.28 -4.91 9.38
CA TYR A 98 6.17 -3.97 9.17
C TYR A 98 5.45 -3.56 10.47
N LEU A 99 5.43 -4.43 11.48
CA LEU A 99 4.74 -4.21 12.76
C LEU A 99 5.59 -3.46 13.80
N GLN A 100 6.90 -3.28 13.56
CA GLN A 100 7.79 -2.55 14.46
C GLN A 100 7.51 -1.04 14.50
N VAL A 101 6.89 -0.50 13.46
CA VAL A 101 6.51 0.91 13.36
C VAL A 101 4.99 1.07 13.42
N HIS A 102 4.53 2.20 13.94
CA HIS A 102 3.12 2.54 13.88
C HIS A 102 2.68 2.64 12.41
N TYR A 103 1.51 2.07 12.05
CA TYR A 103 1.08 1.91 10.65
C TYR A 103 1.00 3.22 9.84
N ARG A 104 0.85 4.38 10.51
CA ARG A 104 0.82 5.72 9.88
C ARG A 104 2.20 6.32 9.63
N SER A 105 3.25 5.77 10.23
CA SER A 105 4.61 6.28 10.06
C SER A 105 5.19 5.81 8.73
N PRO A 106 6.02 6.62 8.04
CA PRO A 106 6.86 6.11 6.98
C PRO A 106 7.74 4.97 7.49
N LEU A 107 7.94 3.95 6.66
CA LEU A 107 8.81 2.82 6.97
C LEU A 107 9.98 2.83 5.98
N PRO A 108 11.19 3.20 6.40
CA PRO A 108 12.37 3.13 5.53
C PRO A 108 12.79 1.68 5.36
N TRP A 109 12.77 1.14 4.14
CA TRP A 109 13.29 -0.18 3.80
C TRP A 109 14.75 -0.30 4.23
N ASN A 110 15.00 -1.08 5.27
CA ASN A 110 16.33 -1.36 5.79
C ASN A 110 16.45 -2.85 6.13
N VAL A 111 17.33 -3.55 5.41
CA VAL A 111 17.59 -4.97 5.63
C VAL A 111 18.18 -5.23 7.02
N ASP A 112 18.97 -4.30 7.56
CA ASP A 112 19.54 -4.42 8.91
C ASP A 112 18.50 -4.29 10.03
N ALA A 113 17.32 -3.75 9.73
CA ALA A 113 16.22 -3.63 10.69
C ALA A 113 15.27 -4.84 10.67
N LEU A 114 15.46 -5.78 9.73
CA LEU A 114 14.76 -7.05 9.79
C LEU A 114 15.20 -7.78 11.07
N PRO A 115 14.25 -8.40 11.82
CA PRO A 115 14.62 -9.24 12.95
C PRO A 115 15.63 -10.30 12.52
N ASP A 116 16.38 -10.86 13.49
CA ASP A 116 17.21 -12.05 13.33
C ASP A 116 16.35 -13.27 12.96
N ALA A 117 15.77 -13.23 11.77
CA ALA A 117 15.22 -14.37 11.11
C ALA A 117 16.39 -14.99 10.36
N GLN A 118 16.53 -16.30 10.51
CA GLN A 118 17.44 -17.08 9.69
C GLN A 118 17.22 -16.65 8.23
N VAL A 119 18.16 -15.87 7.69
CA VAL A 119 18.26 -15.68 6.24
C VAL A 119 18.25 -17.09 5.70
N LEU A 120 17.29 -17.40 4.83
CA LEU A 120 17.15 -18.77 4.34
C LEU A 120 18.52 -19.17 3.79
N ASP A 121 19.10 -20.25 4.33
CA ASP A 121 20.51 -20.69 4.23
C ASP A 121 21.11 -20.62 2.80
N THR A 122 20.25 -20.57 1.79
CA THR A 122 20.54 -20.25 0.39
C THR A 122 21.08 -18.83 0.12
N ALA A 123 21.06 -17.89 1.07
CA ALA A 123 21.40 -16.48 0.85
C ALA A 123 22.50 -15.98 1.80
N ALA A 124 23.60 -16.74 1.95
CA ALA A 124 24.83 -16.26 2.61
C ALA A 124 25.37 -14.93 2.02
N HIS A 125 24.91 -14.56 0.82
CA HIS A 125 25.08 -13.24 0.20
C HIS A 125 23.71 -12.70 -0.23
N LEU A 126 23.44 -11.43 0.06
CA LEU A 126 22.24 -10.76 -0.45
C LEU A 126 22.38 -10.61 -1.98
N PRO A 127 21.30 -10.76 -2.76
CA PRO A 127 21.38 -10.51 -4.19
C PRO A 127 21.80 -9.07 -4.52
N ASP A 128 22.57 -8.86 -5.59
CA ASP A 128 23.07 -7.55 -6.02
C ASP A 128 21.98 -6.47 -6.10
N TRP A 129 20.77 -6.84 -6.55
CA TRP A 129 19.64 -5.91 -6.67
C TRP A 129 19.15 -5.39 -5.31
N LEU A 130 19.36 -6.18 -4.25
CA LEU A 130 19.00 -5.84 -2.87
C LEU A 130 20.16 -5.11 -2.19
N GLU A 131 21.41 -5.52 -2.42
CA GLU A 131 22.61 -4.82 -1.92
C GLU A 131 22.74 -3.40 -2.47
N ALA A 132 22.50 -3.20 -3.76
CA ALA A 132 22.56 -1.88 -4.40
C ALA A 132 21.51 -0.89 -3.88
N ARG A 133 20.57 -1.35 -3.05
CA ARG A 133 19.41 -0.60 -2.55
C ARG A 133 19.31 -0.60 -1.01
N ARG A 134 20.38 -1.02 -0.35
CA ARG A 134 20.59 -0.95 1.10
C ARG A 134 20.71 0.49 1.58
#